data_AF-D0NCT4-F1
#
_entry.id   AF-D0NCT4-F1
#
_cell.length_a   1.000
_cell.length_b   1.000
_cell.length_c   1.000
_cell.angle_alpha   90.00
_cell.angle_beta   90.00
_cell.angle_gamma   90.00
#
_symmetry.space_group_name_H-M   'P 1'
#
loop_
_entity.id
_entity.type
_entity.pdbx_description
1 polymer ?
#
loop_
_entity_poly.entity_id
_entity_poly.type
_entity_poly.pdbx_seq_one_letter_code
_entity_poly.pdbx_strand_id
1 'polypeptide(L)'
;MSKKRSDEYLRQRESGFNLSGVHQDRLPQYNALLDRNLRHHFESRPLQSHLNELGLIDQRGRIVDLDKQKRPSERYSVKRKSCVVVYKLSAMTPFHNARQREKLQQLKEEKKIAREIIQASKGYSSASNLPKSR
;
A
#
# COMPACT_ATOMS: atom_id res chain seq x y z
N MET A 1 25.76 41.44 -26.53
CA MET A 1 24.29 41.33 -26.47
C MET A 1 23.74 39.88 -26.49
N SER A 2 24.54 38.84 -26.72
CA SER A 2 24.02 37.47 -26.98
C SER A 2 23.80 36.56 -25.76
N LYS A 3 24.54 36.75 -24.65
CA LYS A 3 24.51 35.82 -23.48
C LYS A 3 23.20 35.88 -22.67
N LYS A 4 22.56 37.06 -22.60
CA LYS A 4 21.29 37.21 -21.85
C LYS A 4 20.13 36.46 -22.49
N ARG A 5 20.08 36.41 -23.84
CA ARG A 5 19.08 35.63 -24.58
C ARG A 5 19.29 34.13 -24.42
N SER A 6 20.54 33.65 -24.34
CA SER A 6 20.81 32.23 -24.11
C SER A 6 20.42 31.80 -22.70
N ASP A 7 20.69 32.62 -21.69
CA ASP A 7 20.34 32.28 -20.30
C ASP A 7 18.81 32.28 -20.09
N GLU A 8 18.11 33.22 -20.71
CA GLU A 8 16.64 33.26 -20.67
C GLU A 8 16.01 32.05 -21.38
N TYR A 9 16.58 31.63 -22.51
CA TYR A 9 16.17 30.41 -23.21
C TYR A 9 16.43 29.13 -22.38
N LEU A 10 17.59 29.05 -21.71
CA LEU A 10 17.91 27.93 -20.81
C LEU A 10 16.95 27.89 -19.62
N ARG A 11 16.64 29.05 -19.01
CA ARG A 11 15.67 29.15 -17.91
C ARG A 11 14.25 28.77 -18.33
N GLN A 12 13.81 29.16 -19.53
CA GLN A 12 12.52 28.71 -20.06
C GLN A 12 12.49 27.20 -20.27
N ARG A 13 13.57 26.62 -20.82
CA ARG A 13 13.69 25.17 -20.99
C ARG A 13 13.65 24.44 -19.64
N GLU A 14 14.34 24.96 -18.63
CA GLU A 14 14.41 24.37 -17.28
C GLU A 14 13.12 24.53 -16.47
N SER A 15 12.34 25.59 -16.71
CA SER A 15 11.07 25.83 -16.00
C SER A 15 10.05 24.70 -16.17
N GLY A 16 10.06 24.00 -17.31
CA GLY A 16 9.19 22.85 -17.57
C GLY A 16 9.64 21.54 -16.91
N PHE A 17 10.89 21.47 -16.43
CA PHE A 17 11.47 20.31 -15.74
C PHE A 17 11.49 20.48 -14.22
N ASN A 18 10.85 21.54 -13.70
CA ASN A 18 10.88 21.80 -12.28
C ASN A 18 10.03 20.79 -11.51
N LEU A 19 10.69 19.90 -10.76
CA LEU A 19 10.05 18.90 -9.90
C LEU A 19 9.50 19.51 -8.59
N SER A 20 9.71 20.81 -8.35
CA SER A 20 9.19 21.50 -7.17
C SER A 20 7.66 21.62 -7.26
N GLY A 21 6.94 20.66 -6.68
CA GLY A 21 5.47 20.63 -6.66
C GLY A 21 4.85 19.34 -7.17
N VAL A 22 5.62 18.46 -7.82
CA VAL A 22 5.13 17.15 -8.33
C VAL A 22 4.56 16.26 -7.20
N HIS A 23 5.02 16.47 -5.96
CA HIS A 23 4.50 15.77 -4.78
C HIS A 23 3.33 16.48 -4.08
N GLN A 24 3.03 17.74 -4.43
CA GLN A 24 1.96 18.53 -3.81
C GLN A 24 0.62 18.31 -4.52
N ASP A 25 0.65 18.13 -5.84
CA ASP A 25 -0.56 17.84 -6.60
C ASP A 25 -0.87 16.35 -6.57
N ARG A 26 -2.08 16.01 -6.08
CA ARG A 26 -2.59 14.65 -6.18
C ARG A 26 -2.87 14.37 -7.66
N LEU A 27 -2.19 13.37 -8.21
CA LEU A 27 -2.49 12.86 -9.54
C LEU A 27 -3.99 12.53 -9.65
N PRO A 28 -4.60 12.77 -10.82
CA PRO A 28 -5.97 12.35 -11.08
C PRO A 28 -6.15 10.87 -10.73
N GLN A 29 -7.25 10.55 -10.05
CA GLN A 29 -7.54 9.17 -9.68
C GLN A 29 -7.84 8.37 -10.96
N TYR A 30 -6.95 7.44 -11.28
CA TYR A 30 -7.12 6.57 -12.44
C TYR A 30 -8.20 5.51 -12.19
N ASN A 31 -9.10 5.30 -13.14
CA ASN A 31 -10.11 4.25 -13.08
C ASN A 31 -9.87 3.21 -14.19
N ALA A 32 -9.36 2.05 -13.80
CA ALA A 32 -9.05 0.95 -14.71
C ALA A 32 -10.30 0.33 -15.39
N LEU A 33 -11.49 0.50 -14.82
CA LEU A 33 -12.73 -0.04 -15.41
C LEU A 33 -13.13 0.71 -16.69
N LEU A 34 -12.77 2.00 -16.78
CA LEU A 34 -13.04 2.82 -17.95
C LEU A 34 -12.00 2.61 -19.06
N ASP A 35 -10.89 1.95 -18.75
CA ASP A 35 -9.83 1.70 -19.71
C ASP A 35 -10.25 0.62 -20.71
N ARG A 36 -10.25 1.00 -21.99
CA ARG A 36 -10.55 0.09 -23.10
C ARG A 36 -9.53 -1.04 -23.18
N ASN A 37 -8.26 -0.77 -22.91
CA ASN A 37 -7.20 -1.76 -23.01
C ASN A 37 -7.30 -2.81 -21.91
N LEU A 38 -7.74 -2.42 -20.70
CA LEU A 38 -7.87 -3.33 -19.56
C LEU A 38 -9.23 -4.03 -19.48
N ARG A 39 -10.20 -3.63 -20.32
CA ARG A 39 -11.57 -4.14 -20.28
C ARG A 39 -11.66 -5.66 -20.29
N HIS A 40 -10.84 -6.32 -21.11
CA HIS A 40 -10.82 -7.77 -21.26
C HIS A 40 -10.46 -8.52 -19.96
N HIS A 41 -9.69 -7.90 -19.05
CA HIS A 41 -9.39 -8.50 -17.75
C HIS A 41 -10.62 -8.54 -16.82
N PHE A 42 -11.63 -7.71 -17.08
CA PHE A 42 -12.85 -7.59 -16.26
C PHE A 42 -14.04 -8.37 -16.84
N GLU A 43 -13.85 -9.14 -17.91
CA GLU A 43 -14.93 -9.89 -18.57
C GLU A 43 -15.22 -11.26 -17.92
N SER A 44 -14.39 -11.69 -16.96
CA SER A 44 -14.61 -12.97 -16.27
C SER A 44 -15.85 -12.96 -15.38
N ARG A 45 -16.70 -13.99 -15.49
CA ARG A 45 -17.97 -14.08 -14.74
C ARG A 45 -17.83 -13.94 -13.22
N PRO A 46 -16.85 -14.59 -12.54
CA PRO A 46 -16.68 -14.42 -11.10
C PRO A 46 -16.36 -12.99 -10.72
N LEU A 47 -15.53 -12.33 -11.53
CA LEU A 47 -15.10 -10.96 -11.28
C LEU A 47 -16.21 -9.95 -11.60
N GLN A 48 -17.02 -10.20 -12.62
CA GLN A 48 -18.25 -9.43 -12.87
C GLN A 48 -19.26 -9.57 -11.72
N SER A 49 -19.46 -10.77 -11.18
CA SER A 49 -20.32 -10.95 -9.99
C SER A 49 -19.82 -10.09 -8.83
N HIS A 50 -18.52 -10.16 -8.57
CA HIS A 50 -17.90 -9.38 -7.50
C HIS A 50 -18.00 -7.86 -7.73
N LEU A 51 -17.75 -7.39 -8.96
CA LEU A 51 -17.86 -5.97 -9.32
C LEU A 51 -19.31 -5.47 -9.25
N ASN A 52 -20.29 -6.32 -9.55
CA ASN A 52 -21.71 -6.03 -9.42
C ASN A 52 -22.13 -5.94 -7.95
N GLU A 53 -21.64 -6.84 -7.09
CA GLU A 53 -21.83 -6.76 -5.63
C GLU A 53 -21.24 -5.47 -5.03
N LEU A 54 -20.11 -5.01 -5.57
CA LEU A 54 -19.49 -3.73 -5.19
C LEU A 54 -20.21 -2.49 -5.77
N GLY A 55 -21.17 -2.68 -6.69
CA GLY A 55 -21.90 -1.61 -7.36
C GLY A 55 -21.06 -0.79 -8.35
N LEU A 56 -19.93 -1.36 -8.81
CA LEU A 56 -19.06 -0.73 -9.81
C LEU A 56 -19.54 -1.00 -11.24
N ILE A 57 -20.27 -2.10 -11.43
CA ILE A 57 -20.94 -2.45 -12.67
C ILE A 57 -22.41 -2.78 -12.42
N ASP A 58 -23.22 -2.61 -13.46
CA ASP A 58 -24.63 -3.00 -13.52
C ASP A 58 -24.77 -4.51 -13.81
N GLN A 59 -25.97 -5.08 -13.62
CA GLN A 59 -26.29 -6.48 -13.93
C GLN A 59 -26.02 -6.85 -15.41
N ARG A 60 -26.01 -5.83 -16.28
CA ARG A 60 -25.69 -5.94 -17.71
C ARG A 60 -24.21 -5.77 -18.03
N GLY A 61 -23.34 -5.65 -17.02
CA GLY A 61 -21.90 -5.44 -17.18
C GLY A 61 -21.50 -4.03 -17.64
N ARG A 62 -22.38 -3.03 -17.46
CA ARG A 62 -22.08 -1.64 -17.78
C ARG A 62 -21.43 -0.95 -16.58
N ILE A 63 -20.43 -0.11 -16.82
CA ILE A 63 -19.70 0.59 -15.76
C ILE A 63 -20.61 1.68 -15.16
N VAL A 64 -20.67 1.73 -13.83
CA VAL A 64 -21.49 2.70 -13.09
C VAL A 64 -20.60 3.83 -12.59
N ASP A 65 -20.81 5.03 -13.12
CA ASP A 65 -20.12 6.24 -12.65
C ASP A 65 -20.70 6.70 -11.31
N LEU A 66 -20.08 6.27 -10.21
CA LEU A 66 -20.51 6.61 -8.85
C LEU A 66 -20.50 8.13 -8.58
N ASP A 67 -19.59 8.88 -9.21
CA ASP A 67 -19.50 10.33 -9.01
C ASP A 67 -20.57 11.11 -9.78
N LYS A 68 -21.10 10.56 -10.88
CA LYS A 68 -22.26 11.13 -11.59
C LYS A 68 -23.58 10.87 -10.88
N GLN A 69 -23.67 9.78 -10.13
CA GLN A 69 -24.86 9.38 -9.35
C GLN A 69 -24.92 10.02 -7.96
N LYS A 70 -23.82 10.61 -7.46
CA LYS A 70 -23.79 11.37 -6.20
C LYS A 70 -24.52 12.70 -6.33
N ARG A 71 -25.84 12.71 -6.10
CA ARG A 71 -26.54 13.94 -5.73
C ARG A 71 -25.97 14.48 -4.39
N PRO A 72 -25.89 15.80 -4.18
CA PRO A 72 -25.30 16.38 -2.97
C PRO A 72 -25.92 15.86 -1.65
N SER A 73 -27.19 15.47 -1.68
CA SER A 73 -27.96 14.93 -0.54
C SER A 73 -27.49 13.56 -0.03
N GLU A 74 -26.81 12.76 -0.85
CA GLU A 74 -26.36 11.41 -0.48
C GLU A 74 -25.01 11.39 0.27
N ARG A 75 -24.35 12.55 0.41
CA ARG A 75 -23.04 12.66 1.10
C ARG A 75 -23.08 12.17 2.55
N TYR A 76 -24.25 12.15 3.18
CA TYR A 76 -24.45 11.68 4.55
C TYR A 76 -24.78 10.17 4.64
N SER A 77 -25.30 9.57 3.57
CA SER A 77 -25.77 8.18 3.54
C SER A 77 -24.70 7.22 3.02
N VAL A 78 -23.89 7.65 2.05
CA VAL A 78 -22.82 6.84 1.45
C VAL A 78 -21.66 6.60 2.44
N LYS A 79 -21.47 7.49 3.41
CA LYS A 79 -20.60 7.23 4.57
C LYS A 79 -20.99 5.92 5.27
N ARG A 80 -22.28 5.57 5.39
CA ARG A 80 -22.70 4.34 6.08
C ARG A 80 -22.37 3.06 5.31
N LYS A 81 -22.39 3.05 3.98
CA LYS A 81 -22.07 1.85 3.17
C LYS A 81 -20.58 1.72 2.83
N SER A 82 -19.87 2.83 2.64
CA SER A 82 -18.39 2.81 2.61
C SER A 82 -17.83 2.42 3.97
N CYS A 83 -18.49 2.82 5.06
CA CYS A 83 -18.21 2.29 6.39
C CYS A 83 -18.36 0.77 6.42
N VAL A 84 -19.42 0.16 5.88
CA VAL A 84 -19.57 -1.32 5.96
C VAL A 84 -18.44 -2.07 5.26
N VAL A 85 -17.96 -1.59 4.11
CA VAL A 85 -16.82 -2.21 3.41
C VAL A 85 -15.49 -1.90 4.10
N VAL A 86 -15.29 -0.65 4.57
CA VAL A 86 -14.13 -0.26 5.38
C VAL A 86 -14.11 -0.99 6.73
N TYR A 87 -15.26 -1.24 7.36
CA TYR A 87 -15.40 -2.03 8.60
C TYR A 87 -15.19 -3.51 8.34
N LYS A 88 -15.62 -4.08 7.19
CA LYS A 88 -15.34 -5.49 6.85
C LYS A 88 -13.85 -5.71 6.53
N LEU A 89 -13.22 -4.84 5.75
CA LEU A 89 -11.77 -4.86 5.55
C LEU A 89 -11.01 -4.57 6.85
N SER A 90 -11.51 -3.65 7.69
CA SER A 90 -10.93 -3.33 9.01
C SER A 90 -11.27 -4.34 10.12
N ALA A 91 -12.17 -5.31 9.88
CA ALA A 91 -12.43 -6.45 10.76
C ALA A 91 -11.59 -7.68 10.36
N MET A 92 -11.03 -7.66 9.14
CA MET A 92 -10.06 -8.65 8.64
C MET A 92 -8.60 -8.23 8.91
N THR A 93 -8.36 -6.94 9.15
CA THR A 93 -7.06 -6.41 9.60
C THR A 93 -6.65 -6.83 11.02
N PRO A 94 -7.52 -6.98 12.05
CA PRO A 94 -7.09 -7.34 13.40
C PRO A 94 -6.64 -8.80 13.47
N PHE A 95 -7.32 -9.72 12.77
CA PHE A 95 -6.93 -11.13 12.75
C PHE A 95 -5.62 -11.37 11.99
N HIS A 96 -5.45 -10.72 10.84
CA HIS A 96 -4.19 -10.80 10.09
C HIS A 96 -3.03 -10.13 10.84
N ASN A 97 -3.27 -8.96 11.47
CA ASN A 97 -2.28 -8.28 12.29
C ASN A 97 -1.95 -9.04 13.59
N ALA A 98 -2.91 -9.73 14.21
CA ALA A 98 -2.67 -10.58 15.38
C ALA A 98 -1.75 -11.74 15.04
N ARG A 99 -2.00 -12.44 13.92
CA ARG A 99 -1.14 -13.53 13.44
C ARG A 99 0.28 -13.05 13.09
N GLN A 100 0.42 -11.85 12.50
CA GLN A 100 1.73 -11.26 12.20
C GLN A 100 2.47 -10.84 13.49
N ARG A 101 1.74 -10.34 14.50
CA ARG A 101 2.30 -9.98 15.81
C ARG A 101 2.78 -11.20 16.59
N GLU A 102 2.01 -12.29 16.57
CA GLU A 102 2.39 -13.57 17.19
C GLU A 102 3.68 -14.11 16.57
N LYS A 103 3.77 -14.14 15.23
CA LYS A 103 5.01 -14.52 14.52
C LYS A 103 6.20 -13.63 14.88
N LEU A 104 5.98 -12.32 15.02
CA LEU A 104 7.03 -11.37 15.43
C LEU A 104 7.46 -11.56 16.89
N GLN A 105 6.55 -11.95 17.79
CA GLN A 105 6.89 -12.27 19.19
C GLN A 105 7.70 -13.55 19.29
N GLN A 106 7.29 -14.61 18.58
CA GLN A 106 8.04 -15.87 18.51
C GLN A 106 9.46 -15.64 17.99
N LEU A 107 9.61 -14.88 16.89
CA LEU A 107 10.94 -14.52 16.36
C LEU A 107 11.79 -13.69 17.35
N LYS A 108 11.17 -12.86 18.19
CA LYS A 108 11.89 -12.09 19.21
C LYS A 108 12.35 -12.98 20.35
N GLU A 109 11.51 -13.92 20.80
CA GLU A 109 11.85 -14.89 21.83
C GLU A 109 12.93 -15.86 21.36
N GLU A 110 12.80 -16.42 20.16
CA GLU A 110 13.83 -17.26 19.55
C GLU A 110 15.17 -16.53 19.43
N LYS A 111 15.16 -15.26 18.99
CA LYS A 111 16.38 -14.43 18.93
C LYS A 111 16.95 -14.12 20.32
N LYS A 112 16.11 -13.96 21.34
CA LYS A 112 16.55 -13.75 22.73
C LYS A 112 17.22 -15.01 23.27
N ILE A 113 16.57 -16.17 23.09
CA ILE A 113 17.09 -17.48 23.49
C ILE A 113 18.41 -17.77 22.77
N ALA A 114 18.47 -17.54 21.44
CA ALA A 114 19.71 -17.74 20.69
C ALA A 114 20.85 -16.85 21.19
N ARG A 115 20.58 -15.57 21.51
CA ARG A 115 21.57 -14.67 22.11
C ARG A 115 22.01 -15.13 23.48
N GLU A 116 21.09 -15.59 24.31
CA GLU A 116 21.38 -16.12 25.66
C GLU A 116 22.21 -17.39 25.59
N ILE A 117 21.90 -18.32 24.68
CA ILE A 117 22.71 -19.52 24.40
C ILE A 117 24.10 -19.13 23.91
N ILE A 118 24.23 -18.17 23.00
CA ILE A 118 25.53 -17.68 22.53
C ILE A 118 26.30 -17.02 23.67
N GLN A 119 25.64 -16.25 24.53
CA GLN A 119 26.29 -15.57 25.65
C GLN A 119 26.73 -16.56 26.73
N ALA A 120 25.88 -17.53 27.06
CA ALA A 120 26.19 -18.62 27.98
C ALA A 120 27.34 -19.50 27.43
N SER A 121 27.31 -19.87 26.15
CA SER A 121 28.38 -20.66 25.53
C SER A 121 29.70 -19.86 25.43
N LYS A 122 29.64 -18.56 25.17
CA LYS A 122 30.82 -17.68 25.16
C LYS A 122 31.41 -17.50 26.56
N GLY A 123 30.57 -17.44 27.60
CA GLY A 123 30.99 -17.45 29.01
C GLY A 123 31.60 -18.78 29.46
N TYR A 124 31.09 -19.91 28.98
CA TYR A 124 31.67 -21.24 29.22
C TYR A 124 33.01 -21.44 28.50
N SER A 125 33.18 -20.83 27.31
CA SER A 125 34.41 -20.94 26.52
C SER A 125 35.60 -20.19 27.13
N SER A 126 35.36 -19.17 27.96
CA SER A 126 36.41 -18.46 28.71
C SER A 126 36.91 -19.21 29.95
N ALA A 127 36.20 -20.24 30.43
CA ALA A 127 36.57 -20.99 31.63
C ALA A 127 37.34 -22.29 31.34
N SER A 128 37.37 -22.77 30.09
CA SER A 128 38.03 -24.04 29.72
C SER A 128 39.51 -23.90 29.30
N ASN A 129 40.06 -22.68 29.29
CA ASN A 129 41.50 -22.44 29.09
C ASN A 129 42.25 -22.46 30.44
N LEU A 130 42.14 -23.54 31.20
CA LEU A 130 43.05 -23.80 32.31
C LEU A 130 44.33 -24.46 31.74
N PRO A 131 45.53 -23.90 32.00
CA PRO A 131 46.77 -24.47 31.50
C PRO A 131 46.97 -25.86 32.11
N LYS A 132 47.20 -26.85 31.24
CA LYS A 132 47.64 -28.20 31.65
C LYS A 132 48.94 -28.07 32.43
N SER A 133 48.86 -28.25 33.75
CA SER A 133 50.05 -28.43 34.58
C SER A 133 50.69 -29.75 34.20
N ARG A 134 51.98 -29.65 33.86
CA ARG A 134 52.87 -30.74 33.45
C ARG A 134 53.52 -31.38 34.66
#